data_AF-A0A1V5PR28-F1
#
_entry.id   AF-A0A1V5PR28-F1
#
_cell.length_a   1.000
_cell.length_b   1.000
_cell.length_c   1.000
_cell.angle_alpha   90.00
_cell.angle_beta   90.00
_cell.angle_gamma   90.00
#
_symmetry.space_group_name_H-M   'P 1'
#
loop_
_entity.id
_entity.type
_entity.pdbx_description
1 polymer ?
#
loop_
_entity_poly.entity_id
_entity_poly.type
_entity_poly.pdbx_seq_one_letter_code
_entity_poly.pdbx_strand_id
1 'polypeptide(L)'
;MLFLQKISIMIFIILFSGGIFLTSSELIRAQETIDSGKRFRARELGIIIGNYPTGKYNAITDVAGVKVGHVTLISGSGKLVPGKGPVRTGVTAILPHGGNIWQEKVPAGGYILNGCGEMTGFIWMEESGYIETPILLTNTLNVGTVMDGVIDYMIKTVPEVGISDDTVNPIVAECDDSTLNDIQGRHVT
;
A
#
# COMPACT_ATOMS: atom_id res chain seq x y z
N MET A 1 20.77 1.17 -24.77
CA MET A 1 20.96 2.32 -25.68
C MET A 1 19.91 2.36 -26.81
N LEU A 2 19.64 1.26 -27.53
CA LEU A 2 18.64 1.22 -28.60
C LEU A 2 17.16 1.32 -28.17
N PHE A 3 16.83 0.99 -26.91
CA PHE A 3 15.45 1.05 -26.40
C PHE A 3 14.98 2.48 -26.06
N LEU A 4 15.88 3.28 -25.47
CA LEU A 4 15.66 4.70 -25.20
C LEU A 4 15.51 5.52 -26.50
N GLN A 5 16.28 5.15 -27.53
CA GLN A 5 16.21 5.79 -28.84
C GLN A 5 14.86 5.51 -29.56
N LYS A 6 14.27 4.32 -29.34
CA LYS A 6 12.94 3.97 -29.86
C LYS A 6 11.80 4.69 -29.13
N ILE A 7 11.94 4.96 -27.83
CA ILE A 7 10.96 5.72 -27.04
C ILE A 7 10.95 7.20 -27.48
N SER A 8 12.12 7.81 -27.68
CA SER A 8 12.22 9.18 -28.22
C SER A 8 11.57 9.33 -29.61
N ILE A 9 11.71 8.32 -30.48
CA ILE A 9 11.12 8.35 -31.83
C ILE A 9 9.60 8.13 -31.77
N MET A 10 9.11 7.27 -30.87
CA MET A 10 7.68 6.98 -30.73
C MET A 10 6.88 8.16 -30.15
N ILE A 11 7.47 8.91 -29.20
CA ILE A 11 6.89 10.16 -28.68
C ILE A 11 6.77 11.22 -29.78
N PHE A 12 7.74 11.29 -30.69
CA PHE A 12 7.73 12.23 -31.82
C PHE A 12 6.62 11.93 -32.85
N ILE A 13 6.28 10.66 -33.06
CA ILE A 13 5.29 10.24 -34.07
C ILE A 13 3.84 10.46 -33.60
N ILE A 14 3.55 10.29 -32.29
CA ILE A 14 2.20 10.47 -31.74
C ILE A 14 1.79 11.96 -31.71
N LEU A 15 2.74 12.88 -31.61
CA LEU A 15 2.47 14.32 -31.56
C LEU A 15 1.99 14.92 -32.89
N PHE A 16 2.24 14.27 -34.04
CA PHE A 16 1.87 14.81 -35.35
C PHE A 16 0.46 14.43 -35.84
N SER A 17 -0.22 13.46 -35.21
CA SER A 17 -1.55 13.01 -35.66
C SER A 17 -2.72 13.57 -34.84
N GLY A 18 -2.47 14.22 -33.69
CA GLY A 18 -3.51 14.57 -32.71
C GLY A 18 -3.68 16.05 -32.35
N GLY A 19 -3.00 16.99 -33.03
CA GLY A 19 -3.24 18.44 -32.87
C GLY A 19 -2.81 19.07 -31.53
N ILE A 20 -2.11 18.35 -30.65
CA ILE A 20 -1.54 18.90 -29.42
C ILE A 20 -0.09 19.29 -29.69
N PHE A 21 0.15 20.58 -29.97
CA PHE A 21 1.50 21.13 -30.10
C PHE A 21 2.02 21.52 -28.72
N LEU A 22 2.88 20.67 -28.13
CA LEU A 22 3.70 21.05 -26.98
C LEU A 22 4.92 21.84 -27.49
N THR A 23 5.18 22.98 -26.86
CA THR A 23 6.40 23.76 -27.12
C THR A 23 7.64 22.99 -26.69
N SER A 24 8.79 23.27 -27.30
CA SER A 24 10.08 22.70 -26.88
C SER A 24 10.37 22.94 -25.40
N SER A 25 9.96 24.09 -24.86
CA SER A 25 10.05 24.41 -23.43
C SER A 25 9.17 23.54 -22.53
N GLU A 26 7.97 23.15 -22.99
CA GLU A 26 7.07 22.28 -22.22
C GLU A 26 7.58 20.83 -22.21
N LEU A 27 8.13 20.37 -23.33
CA LEU A 27 8.76 19.05 -23.44
C LEU A 27 10.00 18.95 -22.55
N ILE A 28 10.84 19.99 -22.52
CA ILE A 28 12.03 20.06 -21.65
C ILE A 28 11.60 20.03 -20.17
N ARG A 29 10.60 20.81 -19.77
CA ARG A 29 10.08 20.79 -18.39
C ARG A 29 9.49 19.44 -17.99
N ALA A 30 8.74 18.79 -18.87
CA ALA A 30 8.21 17.46 -18.62
C ALA A 30 9.34 16.44 -18.43
N GLN A 31 10.38 16.50 -19.28
CA GLN A 31 11.55 15.63 -19.20
C GLN A 31 12.37 15.88 -17.92
N GLU A 32 12.64 17.15 -17.57
CA GLU A 32 13.31 17.52 -16.31
C GLU A 32 12.53 17.05 -15.08
N THR A 33 11.20 17.10 -15.15
CA THR A 33 10.32 16.63 -14.08
C THR A 33 10.42 15.11 -13.91
N ILE A 34 10.40 14.37 -15.02
CA ILE A 34 10.59 12.91 -15.04
C ILE A 34 11.98 12.53 -14.52
N ASP A 35 13.01 13.21 -15.00
CA ASP A 35 14.42 12.93 -14.67
C ASP A 35 14.77 13.29 -13.23
N SER A 36 14.09 14.29 -12.65
CA SER A 36 14.26 14.66 -11.24
C SER A 36 13.78 13.60 -10.26
N GLY A 37 12.99 12.61 -10.72
CA GLY A 37 12.34 11.62 -9.84
C GLY A 37 11.36 12.26 -8.85
N LYS A 38 10.99 13.53 -9.05
CA LYS A 38 10.13 14.27 -8.13
C LYS A 38 8.69 13.75 -8.23
N ARG A 39 8.22 13.16 -7.14
CA ARG A 39 6.83 12.66 -7.02
C ARG A 39 5.91 13.79 -6.59
N PHE A 40 4.96 14.16 -7.44
CA PHE A 40 3.95 15.17 -7.13
C PHE A 40 2.68 14.53 -6.58
N ARG A 41 2.03 15.22 -5.64
CA ARG A 41 0.68 14.95 -5.20
C ARG A 41 -0.31 15.81 -5.96
N ALA A 42 -1.58 15.42 -5.97
CA ALA A 42 -2.65 16.08 -6.74
C ALA A 42 -2.68 17.62 -6.55
N ARG A 43 -2.59 18.11 -5.30
CA ARG A 43 -2.62 19.54 -5.00
C ARG A 43 -1.41 20.31 -5.52
N GLU A 44 -0.24 19.67 -5.63
CA GLU A 44 0.96 20.28 -6.22
C GLU A 44 0.83 20.43 -7.74
N LEU A 45 -0.11 19.71 -8.35
CA LEU A 45 -0.51 19.83 -9.75
C LEU A 45 -1.74 20.75 -9.94
N GLY A 46 -2.20 21.43 -8.88
CA GLY A 46 -3.38 22.30 -8.93
C GLY A 46 -4.73 21.56 -8.87
N ILE A 47 -4.74 20.25 -8.67
CA ILE A 47 -5.97 19.46 -8.54
C ILE A 47 -6.41 19.48 -7.06
N ILE A 48 -7.50 20.19 -6.79
CA ILE A 48 -8.06 20.34 -5.44
C ILE A 48 -9.36 19.52 -5.35
N ILE A 49 -9.39 18.57 -4.41
CA ILE A 49 -10.55 17.73 -4.12
C ILE A 49 -11.08 18.09 -2.73
N GLY A 50 -12.38 18.38 -2.64
CA GLY A 50 -13.06 18.80 -1.41
C GLY A 50 -12.79 20.26 -0.99
N ASN A 51 -13.45 20.69 0.09
CA ASN A 51 -13.47 22.09 0.53
C ASN A 51 -12.64 22.37 1.80
N TYR A 52 -12.12 21.33 2.46
CA TYR A 52 -11.37 21.48 3.72
C TYR A 52 -9.85 21.58 3.48
N PRO A 53 -9.12 22.30 4.36
CA PRO A 53 -7.65 22.28 4.35
C PRO A 53 -7.13 20.90 4.76
N THR A 54 -5.93 20.56 4.29
CA THR A 54 -5.24 19.33 4.68
C THR A 54 -4.40 19.57 5.93
N GLY A 55 -4.03 18.51 6.63
CA GLY A 55 -2.95 18.57 7.62
C GLY A 55 -1.60 18.90 6.98
N LYS A 56 -0.56 19.02 7.82
CA LYS A 56 0.79 19.43 7.40
C LYS A 56 1.38 18.46 6.38
N TYR A 57 1.21 17.17 6.63
CA TYR A 57 1.73 16.12 5.77
C TYR A 57 0.74 15.70 4.70
N ASN A 58 -0.53 16.14 4.75
CA ASN A 58 -1.62 15.68 3.89
C ASN A 58 -1.59 14.15 3.75
N ALA A 59 -1.55 13.48 4.90
CA ALA A 59 -1.41 12.04 5.07
C ALA A 59 -2.12 11.57 6.36
N ILE A 60 -2.37 10.27 6.49
CA ILE A 60 -3.03 9.71 7.69
C ILE A 60 -2.25 9.99 8.99
N THR A 61 -0.93 10.14 8.89
CA THR A 61 -0.05 10.47 10.02
C THR A 61 -0.15 11.93 10.51
N ASP A 62 -0.99 12.76 9.87
CA ASP A 62 -1.43 14.02 10.48
C ASP A 62 -2.32 13.79 11.71
N VAL A 63 -2.92 12.60 11.85
CA VAL A 63 -3.54 12.15 13.11
C VAL A 63 -2.44 11.77 14.10
N ALA A 64 -2.38 12.48 15.23
CA ALA A 64 -1.32 12.31 16.21
C ALA A 64 -1.25 10.85 16.74
N GLY A 65 -0.05 10.29 16.78
CA GLY A 65 0.20 8.93 17.24
C GLY A 65 0.17 7.88 16.12
N VAL A 66 -0.58 8.09 15.05
CA VAL A 66 -0.67 7.15 13.93
C VAL A 66 0.68 7.02 13.24
N LYS A 67 1.11 5.78 12.99
CA LYS A 67 2.36 5.46 12.27
C LYS A 67 2.07 4.55 11.09
N VAL A 68 2.86 4.71 10.03
CA VAL A 68 2.79 3.86 8.83
C VAL A 68 4.19 3.33 8.53
N GLY A 69 4.30 2.04 8.26
CA GLY A 69 5.51 1.37 7.82
C GLY A 69 5.28 0.59 6.53
N HIS A 70 6.31 0.45 5.70
CA HIS A 70 6.23 -0.28 4.44
C HIS A 70 7.40 -1.25 4.30
N VAL A 71 7.12 -2.43 3.75
CA VAL A 71 8.10 -3.32 3.13
C VAL A 71 7.73 -3.43 1.67
N THR A 72 8.66 -3.07 0.78
CA THR A 72 8.44 -3.11 -0.67
C THR A 72 9.36 -4.14 -1.30
N LEU A 73 8.78 -5.12 -1.99
CA LEU A 73 9.49 -6.21 -2.63
C LEU A 73 9.44 -6.04 -4.15
N ILE A 74 10.58 -5.68 -4.73
CA ILE A 74 10.75 -5.50 -6.17
C ILE A 74 11.98 -6.29 -6.61
N SER A 75 11.76 -7.39 -7.34
CA SER A 75 12.86 -8.20 -7.88
C SER A 75 12.44 -8.92 -9.18
N GLY A 76 13.42 -9.27 -10.01
CA GLY A 76 13.19 -9.88 -11.32
C GLY A 76 12.51 -8.95 -12.33
N SER A 77 12.45 -9.41 -13.58
CA SER A 77 11.86 -8.69 -14.71
C SER A 77 11.52 -9.65 -15.84
N GLY A 78 10.65 -9.23 -16.77
CA GLY A 78 10.31 -10.02 -17.95
C GLY A 78 9.06 -10.87 -17.73
N LYS A 79 8.98 -12.00 -18.45
CA LYS A 79 7.81 -12.89 -18.40
C LYS A 79 7.65 -13.51 -17.01
N LEU A 80 6.40 -13.62 -16.55
CA LEU A 80 6.05 -14.34 -15.34
C LEU A 80 6.53 -15.79 -15.40
N VAL A 81 7.22 -16.22 -14.35
CA VAL A 81 7.48 -17.62 -14.04
C VAL A 81 6.90 -17.87 -12.64
N PRO A 82 5.77 -18.59 -12.53
CA PRO A 82 5.12 -18.82 -11.24
C PRO A 82 6.08 -19.38 -10.20
N GLY A 83 6.06 -18.81 -9.00
CA GLY A 83 6.96 -19.16 -7.90
C GLY A 83 8.37 -18.56 -7.98
N LYS A 84 8.66 -17.72 -8.98
CA LYS A 84 9.99 -17.10 -9.18
C LYS A 84 9.96 -15.59 -9.44
N GLY A 85 8.85 -15.04 -9.91
CA GLY A 85 8.72 -13.62 -10.22
C GLY A 85 8.33 -13.30 -11.68
N PRO A 86 8.29 -12.02 -12.06
CA PRO A 86 8.79 -10.88 -11.30
C PRO A 86 7.98 -10.61 -10.02
N VAL A 87 8.67 -10.16 -8.97
CA VAL A 87 8.06 -9.84 -7.66
C VAL A 87 7.78 -8.34 -7.62
N ARG A 88 6.53 -7.95 -7.39
CA ARG A 88 6.07 -6.56 -7.32
C ARG A 88 5.01 -6.43 -6.23
N THR A 89 5.41 -6.70 -5.00
CA THR A 89 4.48 -6.77 -3.87
C THR A 89 5.06 -6.12 -2.62
N GLY A 90 4.38 -6.26 -1.48
CA GLY A 90 4.84 -5.72 -0.22
C GLY A 90 3.81 -5.81 0.88
N VAL A 91 4.15 -5.22 2.01
CA VAL A 91 3.28 -5.09 3.18
C VAL A 91 3.29 -3.64 3.64
N THR A 92 2.12 -3.12 3.99
CA THR A 92 1.98 -1.84 4.69
C THR A 92 1.39 -2.11 6.06
N ALA A 93 2.02 -1.60 7.11
CA ALA A 93 1.51 -1.65 8.48
C ALA A 93 1.05 -0.26 8.92
N ILE A 94 -0.11 -0.19 9.57
CA ILE A 94 -0.68 1.01 10.15
C ILE A 94 -0.88 0.74 11.64
N LEU A 95 -0.19 1.52 12.47
CA LEU A 95 -0.38 1.49 13.92
C LEU A 95 -1.26 2.68 14.30
N PRO A 96 -2.37 2.47 15.03
CA PRO A 96 -3.26 3.56 15.42
C PRO A 96 -2.62 4.50 16.44
N HIS A 97 -1.64 4.03 17.22
CA HIS A 97 -0.81 4.84 18.11
C HIS A 97 0.57 4.20 18.36
N GLY A 98 1.43 4.88 19.12
CA GLY A 98 2.78 4.41 19.47
C GLY A 98 2.89 3.49 20.69
N GLY A 99 1.82 3.38 21.51
CA GLY A 99 1.73 2.49 22.68
C GLY A 99 1.38 1.03 22.35
N ASN A 100 0.98 0.27 23.38
CA ASN A 100 0.59 -1.14 23.26
C ASN A 100 -0.89 -1.26 22.90
N ILE A 101 -1.20 -1.57 21.64
CA ILE A 101 -2.58 -1.61 21.09
C ILE A 101 -3.45 -2.67 21.77
N TRP A 102 -2.85 -3.75 22.28
CA TRP A 102 -3.59 -4.79 23.00
C TRP A 102 -4.19 -4.26 24.31
N GLN A 103 -3.43 -3.44 25.03
CA GLN A 103 -3.82 -2.86 26.32
C GLN A 103 -4.57 -1.52 26.14
N GLU A 104 -4.28 -0.78 25.08
CA GLU A 104 -4.83 0.53 24.75
C GLU A 104 -5.66 0.45 23.46
N LYS A 105 -6.70 -0.39 23.46
CA LYS A 105 -7.56 -0.64 22.30
C LYS A 105 -8.18 0.64 21.74
N VAL A 106 -8.37 0.70 20.43
CA VAL A 106 -8.88 1.91 19.74
C VAL A 106 -10.26 1.64 19.16
N PRO A 107 -11.28 2.48 19.44
CA PRO A 107 -12.60 2.33 18.84
C PRO A 107 -12.54 2.29 17.32
N ALA A 108 -13.29 1.37 16.72
CA ALA A 108 -13.25 1.12 15.28
C ALA A 108 -14.58 0.60 14.75
N GLY A 109 -14.72 0.67 13.44
CA GLY A 109 -15.84 0.12 12.68
C GLY A 109 -15.50 0.06 11.20
N GLY A 110 -16.26 -0.72 10.45
CA GLY A 110 -16.03 -0.97 9.04
C GLY A 110 -17.29 -0.87 8.20
N TYR A 111 -17.11 -0.88 6.88
CA TYR A 111 -18.21 -0.95 5.93
C TYR A 111 -17.80 -1.72 4.68
N ILE A 112 -18.65 -2.67 4.27
CA ILE A 112 -18.44 -3.47 3.06
C ILE A 112 -19.26 -2.84 1.93
N LEU A 113 -18.58 -2.10 1.04
CA LEU A 113 -19.21 -1.60 -0.19
C LEU A 113 -19.46 -2.74 -1.19
N ASN A 114 -18.45 -3.59 -1.40
CA ASN A 114 -18.50 -4.80 -2.19
C ASN A 114 -17.59 -5.86 -1.55
N GLY A 115 -18.09 -7.07 -1.34
CA GLY A 115 -17.39 -8.13 -0.61
C GLY A 115 -16.46 -9.01 -1.45
N CYS A 116 -16.02 -8.55 -2.63
CA CYS A 116 -15.05 -9.29 -3.45
C CYS A 116 -13.61 -8.96 -2.99
N GLY A 117 -13.24 -9.47 -1.82
CA GLY A 117 -11.91 -9.30 -1.23
C GLY A 117 -11.86 -9.94 0.16
N GLU A 118 -10.70 -9.85 0.83
CA GLU A 118 -10.49 -10.41 2.16
C GLU A 118 -10.05 -9.35 3.18
N MET A 119 -10.59 -9.46 4.41
CA MET A 119 -10.17 -8.68 5.56
C MET A 119 -10.37 -9.51 6.83
N THR A 120 -9.27 -10.04 7.37
CA THR A 120 -9.32 -10.80 8.62
C THR A 120 -9.69 -9.90 9.80
N GLY A 121 -10.25 -10.47 10.87
CA GLY A 121 -10.60 -9.72 12.07
C GLY A 121 -11.82 -8.79 11.94
N PHE A 122 -12.41 -8.63 10.74
CA PHE A 122 -13.54 -7.73 10.52
C PHE A 122 -14.74 -8.04 11.42
N ILE A 123 -15.13 -9.32 11.52
CA ILE A 123 -16.27 -9.75 12.34
C ILE A 123 -16.04 -9.40 13.82
N TRP A 124 -14.83 -9.63 14.34
CA TRP A 124 -14.52 -9.29 15.73
C TRP A 124 -14.50 -7.79 15.96
N MET A 125 -13.95 -7.02 15.03
CA MET A 125 -13.95 -5.56 15.10
C MET A 125 -15.39 -5.00 15.13
N GLU A 126 -16.29 -5.53 14.30
CA GLU A 126 -17.70 -5.11 14.29
C GLU A 126 -18.45 -5.51 15.58
N GLU A 127 -18.17 -6.69 16.15
CA GLU A 127 -18.78 -7.13 17.41
C GLU A 127 -18.26 -6.37 18.63
N SER A 128 -16.94 -6.20 18.71
CA SER A 128 -16.26 -5.60 19.87
C SER A 128 -16.23 -4.07 19.83
N GLY A 129 -16.32 -3.47 18.63
CA GLY A 129 -16.26 -2.03 18.41
C GLY A 129 -14.86 -1.43 18.53
N TYR A 130 -13.79 -2.24 18.48
CA TYR A 130 -12.41 -1.77 18.56
C TYR A 130 -11.43 -2.60 17.72
N ILE A 131 -10.25 -2.03 17.50
CA ILE A 131 -9.05 -2.76 17.05
C ILE A 131 -8.07 -2.94 18.21
N GLU A 132 -7.42 -4.11 18.23
CA GLU A 132 -6.50 -4.55 19.29
C GLU A 132 -5.13 -4.98 18.74
N THR A 133 -4.94 -4.87 17.43
CA THR A 133 -3.72 -5.19 16.70
C THR A 133 -3.39 -4.07 15.69
N PRO A 134 -2.15 -3.99 15.18
CA PRO A 134 -1.87 -3.17 14.00
C PRO A 134 -2.70 -3.63 12.79
N ILE A 135 -3.04 -2.71 11.90
CA ILE A 135 -3.69 -3.02 10.62
C ILE A 135 -2.62 -3.29 9.58
N LEU A 136 -2.64 -4.44 8.92
CA LEU A 136 -1.72 -4.75 7.83
C LEU A 136 -2.44 -4.87 6.49
N LEU A 137 -1.78 -4.39 5.44
CA LEU A 137 -2.25 -4.43 4.06
C LEU A 137 -1.22 -5.16 3.19
N THR A 138 -1.67 -6.13 2.39
CA THR A 138 -0.81 -6.95 1.52
C THR A 138 -1.55 -7.36 0.24
N ASN A 139 -1.06 -8.36 -0.50
CA ASN A 139 -1.80 -8.96 -1.60
C ASN A 139 -2.66 -10.17 -1.18
N THR A 140 -3.60 -10.54 -2.03
CA THR A 140 -4.63 -11.55 -1.77
C THR A 140 -4.09 -12.88 -1.25
N LEU A 141 -3.07 -13.44 -1.89
CA LEU A 141 -2.55 -14.77 -1.53
C LEU A 141 -1.52 -14.73 -0.37
N ASN A 142 -1.21 -13.55 0.16
CA ASN A 142 -0.33 -13.38 1.31
C ASN A 142 -1.05 -12.94 2.58
N VAL A 143 -2.39 -12.83 2.59
CA VAL A 143 -3.19 -12.53 3.79
C VAL A 143 -2.83 -13.47 4.94
N GLY A 144 -2.81 -14.78 4.70
CA GLY A 144 -2.45 -15.77 5.72
C GLY A 144 -1.04 -15.60 6.26
N THR A 145 -0.04 -15.43 5.38
CA THR A 145 1.36 -15.21 5.80
C THR A 145 1.51 -13.95 6.66
N VAL A 146 0.83 -12.87 6.27
CA VAL A 146 0.88 -11.61 7.02
C VAL A 146 0.14 -11.74 8.35
N MET A 147 -0.97 -12.48 8.40
CA MET A 147 -1.69 -12.77 9.64
C MET A 147 -0.82 -13.55 10.62
N ASP A 148 -0.10 -14.58 10.17
CA ASP A 148 0.89 -15.30 11.01
C ASP A 148 1.94 -14.34 11.56
N GLY A 149 2.48 -13.44 10.73
CA GLY A 149 3.43 -12.42 11.16
C GLY A 149 2.87 -11.44 12.20
N VAL A 150 1.58 -11.09 12.13
CA VAL A 150 0.91 -10.28 13.18
C VAL A 150 0.80 -11.08 14.46
N ILE A 151 0.38 -12.35 14.40
CA ILE A 151 0.27 -13.22 15.58
C ILE A 151 1.63 -13.34 16.27
N ASP A 152 2.70 -13.63 15.53
CA ASP A 152 4.06 -13.70 16.06
C ASP A 152 4.49 -12.38 16.72
N TYR A 153 4.17 -11.24 16.09
CA TYR A 153 4.44 -9.92 16.66
C TYR A 153 3.68 -9.70 17.98
N MET A 154 2.40 -10.09 18.04
CA MET A 154 1.58 -9.93 19.24
C MET A 154 2.06 -10.85 20.36
N ILE A 155 2.35 -12.13 20.10
CA ILE A 155 2.91 -13.06 21.09
C ILE A 155 4.24 -12.53 21.64
N LYS A 156 5.09 -11.97 20.77
CA LYS A 156 6.37 -11.40 21.19
C LYS A 156 6.22 -10.14 22.06
N THR A 157 5.22 -9.32 21.79
CA THR A 157 5.03 -8.02 22.47
C THR A 157 4.10 -8.10 23.69
N VAL A 158 3.24 -9.13 23.73
CA VAL A 158 2.30 -9.45 24.81
C VAL A 158 2.35 -10.97 25.06
N PRO A 159 3.35 -11.48 25.81
CA PRO A 159 3.54 -12.91 26.03
C PRO A 159 2.39 -13.63 26.72
N GLU A 160 1.47 -12.90 27.35
CA GLU A 160 0.29 -13.41 28.02
C GLU A 160 -0.79 -13.90 27.04
N VAL A 161 -0.81 -13.40 25.79
CA VAL A 161 -1.77 -13.74 24.74
C VAL A 161 -1.84 -15.25 24.53
N GLY A 162 -3.04 -15.82 24.63
CA GLY A 162 -3.28 -17.25 24.45
C GLY A 162 -2.76 -18.16 25.55
N ILE A 163 -2.24 -17.60 26.66
CA ILE A 163 -1.76 -18.33 27.83
C ILE A 163 -2.53 -17.93 29.09
N SER A 164 -2.42 -16.66 29.47
CA SER A 164 -3.11 -16.08 30.64
C SER A 164 -4.04 -14.92 30.28
N ASP A 165 -4.05 -14.52 29.02
CA ASP A 165 -4.93 -13.53 28.41
C ASP A 165 -5.57 -14.11 27.13
N ASP A 166 -6.50 -13.39 26.53
CA ASP A 166 -7.26 -13.82 25.35
C ASP A 166 -6.38 -14.02 24.10
N THR A 167 -6.96 -14.63 23.06
CA THR A 167 -6.33 -14.77 21.74
C THR A 167 -6.53 -13.49 20.91
N VAL A 168 -5.58 -13.20 20.02
CA VAL A 168 -5.65 -12.03 19.14
C VAL A 168 -6.52 -12.28 17.90
N ASN A 169 -7.19 -11.23 17.42
CA ASN A 169 -7.85 -11.20 16.12
C ASN A 169 -7.14 -10.19 15.19
N PRO A 170 -6.11 -10.61 14.44
CA PRO A 170 -5.39 -9.74 13.51
C PRO A 170 -6.27 -9.13 12.42
N ILE A 171 -5.99 -7.88 12.09
CA ILE A 171 -6.63 -7.19 10.96
C ILE A 171 -5.66 -7.12 9.79
N VAL A 172 -5.90 -7.97 8.79
CA VAL A 172 -5.13 -8.02 7.56
C VAL A 172 -6.08 -7.91 6.38
N ALA A 173 -5.90 -6.87 5.57
CA ALA A 173 -6.68 -6.65 4.34
C ALA A 173 -5.79 -6.70 3.10
N GLU A 174 -6.41 -6.83 1.92
CA GLU A 174 -5.67 -7.09 0.69
C GLU A 174 -6.17 -6.35 -0.56
N CYS A 175 -5.33 -6.37 -1.58
CA CYS A 175 -5.71 -6.15 -2.97
C CYS A 175 -4.93 -7.11 -3.89
N ASP A 176 -5.58 -7.57 -4.97
CA ASP A 176 -4.95 -8.44 -5.97
C ASP A 176 -3.90 -7.67 -6.82
N ASP A 177 -2.63 -8.05 -6.70
CA ASP A 177 -1.51 -7.50 -7.47
C ASP A 177 -1.04 -8.41 -8.63
N SER A 178 -1.78 -9.48 -8.96
CA SER A 178 -1.42 -10.55 -9.92
C SER A 178 -1.14 -10.08 -11.34
N THR A 179 -1.61 -8.89 -11.72
CA THR A 179 -1.31 -8.30 -13.02
C THR A 179 0.17 -7.93 -13.16
N LEU A 180 0.83 -7.53 -12.07
CA LEU A 180 2.24 -7.07 -12.06
C LEU A 180 3.16 -7.98 -11.25
N ASN A 181 2.61 -8.75 -10.34
CA ASN A 181 3.32 -9.59 -9.38
C ASN A 181 3.10 -11.07 -9.66
N ASP A 182 4.10 -11.88 -9.37
CA ASP A 182 3.95 -13.32 -9.21
C ASP A 182 3.22 -13.65 -7.88
N ILE A 183 1.90 -13.46 -7.87
CA ILE A 183 1.08 -13.65 -6.67
C ILE A 183 1.12 -15.09 -6.16
N GLN A 184 1.21 -16.07 -7.07
CA GLN A 184 1.29 -17.50 -6.73
C GLN A 184 2.57 -17.85 -5.99
N GLY A 185 3.65 -17.09 -6.20
CA GLY A 185 4.92 -17.32 -5.53
C GLY A 185 4.96 -16.91 -4.06
N ARG A 186 3.93 -16.21 -3.56
CA ARG A 186 3.79 -15.84 -2.14
C ARG A 186 5.09 -15.29 -1.53
N HIS A 187 5.63 -14.25 -2.17
CA HIS A 187 6.97 -13.70 -1.88
C HIS A 187 7.08 -12.89 -0.59
N VAL A 188 6.00 -12.73 0.18
CA VAL A 188 6.02 -12.08 1.51
C VAL A 188 6.43 -13.13 2.55
N THR A 189 7.31 -12.74 3.49
CA THR A 189 7.87 -13.62 4.54
C THR A 189 7.95 -12.92 5.89
#